data_AF-A0A535TF70-F1
#
_entry.id   AF-A0A535TF70-F1
#
_cell.length_a   1.000
_cell.length_b   1.000
_cell.length_c   1.000
_cell.angle_alpha   90.00
_cell.angle_beta   90.00
_cell.angle_gamma   90.00
#
_symmetry.space_group_name_H-M   'P 1'
#
loop_
_entity.id
_entity.type
_entity.pdbx_description
1 polymer ?
#
loop_
_entity_poly.entity_id
_entity_poly.type
_entity_poly.pdbx_seq_one_letter_code
_entity_poly.pdbx_strand_id
1 'polypeptide(L)'
;MKSVRIAGGLGFYGDSWRPIKASIERGNVQYVASDHLAELTLAILQKDRQRDPNLGYTRDLVPMLSELLPIAIPRGVKFILNAGGLNPMAAREVLLTALKKFGLKLKVGVVLGDAVHERLDELQAAGVSLAHMDTGENIAAIRQRLVFASAYLGARPLVEALDGGAHIVLTGRVADAALFLAPMIHELGWRWDDWDRLAQGMVVGHLLECSGQATGGNFGGDWRSMPDLAHIGYPIAEVWESGEAVISKAPGTGG
;
A
#
# COMPACT_ATOMS: atom_id res chain seq x y z
N MET A 1 -5.45 17.16 21.31
CA MET A 1 -4.30 16.89 20.42
C MET A 1 -4.83 16.25 19.15
N LYS A 2 -4.26 16.56 17.97
CA LYS A 2 -4.68 15.97 16.70
C LYS A 2 -4.14 14.53 16.62
N SER A 3 -4.97 13.59 16.16
CA SER A 3 -4.56 12.22 15.85
C SER A 3 -5.14 11.75 14.51
N VAL A 4 -4.50 10.75 13.92
CA VAL A 4 -4.96 10.06 12.71
C VAL A 4 -5.09 8.56 13.02
N ARG A 5 -6.15 7.92 12.50
CA ARG A 5 -6.37 6.47 12.65
C ARG A 5 -6.25 5.77 11.31
N ILE A 6 -5.32 4.82 11.22
CA ILE A 6 -4.94 4.15 9.96
C ILE A 6 -5.05 2.64 10.18
N ALA A 7 -5.80 1.96 9.31
CA ALA A 7 -5.85 0.49 9.26
C ALA A 7 -4.83 -0.07 8.26
N GLY A 8 -4.25 -1.21 8.65
CA GLY A 8 -3.64 -2.18 7.75
C GLY A 8 -4.64 -2.73 6.74
N GLY A 9 -4.17 -2.94 5.52
CA GLY A 9 -4.90 -3.53 4.42
C GLY A 9 -4.41 -4.93 4.09
N LEU A 10 -4.55 -5.34 2.84
CA LEU A 10 -3.90 -6.55 2.33
C LEU A 10 -2.38 -6.41 2.51
N GLY A 11 -1.71 -7.55 2.60
CA GLY A 11 -0.25 -7.66 2.59
C GLY A 11 0.28 -8.39 1.37
N PHE A 12 -0.60 -8.86 0.48
CA PHE A 12 -0.26 -9.43 -0.81
C PHE A 12 -1.50 -9.49 -1.72
N TYR A 13 -1.28 -9.66 -3.03
CA TYR A 13 -2.34 -9.83 -4.02
C TYR A 13 -3.13 -11.13 -3.77
N GLY A 14 -4.45 -11.01 -3.56
CA GLY A 14 -5.34 -12.14 -3.28
C GLY A 14 -5.58 -12.42 -1.79
N ASP A 15 -5.13 -11.55 -0.90
CA ASP A 15 -5.44 -11.62 0.53
C ASP A 15 -6.89 -11.18 0.84
N SER A 16 -7.37 -11.49 2.05
CA SER A 16 -8.74 -11.26 2.51
C SER A 16 -8.99 -9.80 2.89
N TRP A 17 -9.95 -9.14 2.25
CA TRP A 17 -10.40 -7.80 2.70
C TRP A 17 -11.47 -7.82 3.80
N ARG A 18 -11.80 -8.98 4.37
CA ARG A 18 -12.74 -9.09 5.50
C ARG A 18 -12.26 -8.33 6.77
N PRO A 19 -10.97 -8.39 7.16
CA PRO A 19 -10.49 -7.63 8.30
C PRO A 19 -10.45 -6.11 8.03
N ILE A 20 -10.28 -5.69 6.77
CA ILE A 20 -10.43 -4.28 6.38
C ILE A 20 -11.87 -3.81 6.63
N LYS A 21 -12.86 -4.60 6.21
CA LYS A 21 -14.27 -4.32 6.48
C LYS A 21 -14.54 -4.16 7.98
N ALA A 22 -14.01 -5.05 8.81
CA ALA A 22 -14.11 -4.93 10.27
C ALA A 22 -13.50 -3.63 10.80
N SER A 23 -12.34 -3.23 10.26
CA SER A 23 -11.66 -1.98 10.64
C SER A 23 -12.46 -0.73 10.27
N ILE A 24 -13.10 -0.72 9.10
CA ILE A 24 -13.99 0.38 8.68
C ILE A 24 -15.25 0.42 9.55
N GLU A 25 -15.87 -0.72 9.82
CA GLU A 25 -17.14 -0.78 10.55
C GLU A 25 -16.99 -0.49 12.04
N ARG A 26 -15.92 -0.98 12.67
CA ARG A 26 -15.76 -1.03 14.14
C ARG A 26 -14.45 -0.42 14.65
N GLY A 27 -13.53 -0.06 13.78
CA GLY A 27 -12.19 0.45 14.15
C GLY A 27 -12.05 1.97 14.17
N ASN A 28 -13.09 2.71 13.74
CA ASN A 28 -13.09 4.18 13.64
C ASN A 28 -11.88 4.74 12.87
N VAL A 29 -11.52 4.08 11.78
CA VAL A 29 -10.36 4.45 10.95
C VAL A 29 -10.71 5.60 10.01
N GLN A 30 -9.71 6.42 9.68
CA GLN A 30 -9.79 7.49 8.69
C GLN A 30 -9.13 7.08 7.37
N TYR A 31 -8.16 6.17 7.45
CA TYR A 31 -7.41 5.66 6.30
C TYR A 31 -7.34 4.14 6.32
N VAL A 32 -7.36 3.55 5.14
CA VAL A 32 -6.90 2.17 4.89
C VAL A 32 -5.72 2.25 3.94
N ALA A 33 -4.57 1.77 4.38
CA ALA A 33 -3.39 1.61 3.56
C ALA A 33 -3.16 0.12 3.29
N SER A 34 -3.04 -0.26 2.02
CA SER A 34 -3.04 -1.66 1.60
C SER A 34 -1.87 -1.94 0.66
N ASP A 35 -1.09 -2.96 1.01
CA ASP A 35 0.01 -3.45 0.21
C ASP A 35 -0.41 -4.72 -0.54
N HIS A 36 -0.32 -4.64 -1.86
CA HIS A 36 -0.68 -5.70 -2.78
C HIS A 36 0.55 -6.35 -3.43
N LEU A 37 1.74 -5.78 -3.28
CA LEU A 37 2.89 -6.08 -4.12
C LEU A 37 3.96 -6.88 -3.36
N ALA A 38 3.89 -8.21 -3.46
CA ALA A 38 5.06 -9.05 -3.22
C ALA A 38 5.93 -9.14 -4.49
N GLU A 39 7.18 -9.58 -4.36
CA GLU A 39 8.09 -9.78 -5.50
C GLU A 39 7.48 -10.74 -6.54
N LEU A 40 6.84 -11.83 -6.07
CA LEU A 40 6.11 -12.76 -6.92
C LEU A 40 4.94 -12.09 -7.65
N THR A 41 4.24 -11.16 -6.99
CA THR A 41 3.14 -10.41 -7.59
C THR A 41 3.60 -9.65 -8.83
N LEU A 42 4.74 -8.97 -8.76
CA LEU A 42 5.26 -8.22 -9.91
C LEU A 42 5.50 -9.12 -11.13
N ALA A 43 6.00 -10.33 -10.93
CA ALA A 43 6.16 -11.30 -12.01
C ALA A 43 4.82 -11.75 -12.62
N ILE A 44 3.79 -11.97 -11.78
CA ILE A 44 2.43 -12.28 -12.24
C ILE A 44 1.86 -11.12 -13.06
N LEU A 45 1.97 -9.89 -12.56
CA LEU A 45 1.46 -8.70 -13.22
C LEU A 45 2.19 -8.44 -14.55
N GLN A 46 3.49 -8.71 -14.60
CA GLN A 46 4.26 -8.57 -15.84
C GLN A 46 3.80 -9.59 -16.89
N LYS A 47 3.57 -10.84 -16.49
CA LYS A 47 3.03 -11.88 -17.39
C LYS A 47 1.66 -11.51 -17.92
N ASP A 48 0.80 -10.91 -17.10
CA ASP A 48 -0.49 -10.38 -17.53
C ASP A 48 -0.32 -9.24 -18.54
N ARG A 49 0.57 -8.28 -18.27
CA ARG A 49 0.86 -7.15 -19.16
C ARG A 49 1.45 -7.58 -20.51
N GLN A 50 2.25 -8.64 -20.54
CA GLN A 50 2.78 -9.23 -21.79
C GLN A 50 1.67 -9.84 -22.66
N ARG A 51 0.58 -10.31 -22.05
CA ARG A 51 -0.58 -10.86 -22.77
C ARG A 51 -1.52 -9.75 -23.24
N ASP A 52 -1.71 -8.73 -22.42
CA ASP A 52 -2.52 -7.55 -22.74
C ASP A 52 -1.87 -6.31 -22.10
N PRO A 53 -1.45 -5.31 -22.90
CA PRO A 53 -0.78 -4.11 -22.39
C PRO A 53 -1.67 -3.26 -21.47
N ASN A 54 -2.98 -3.49 -21.45
CA ASN A 54 -3.91 -2.82 -20.53
C ASN A 54 -3.96 -3.48 -19.14
N LEU A 55 -3.26 -4.59 -18.92
CA LEU A 55 -3.13 -5.24 -17.61
C LEU A 55 -1.83 -4.79 -16.90
N GLY A 56 -1.49 -5.45 -15.80
CA GLY A 56 -0.33 -5.13 -14.97
C GLY A 56 -0.65 -4.51 -13.61
N TYR A 57 -1.92 -4.56 -13.18
CA TYR A 57 -2.41 -4.15 -11.87
C TYR A 57 -3.15 -5.30 -11.20
N THR A 58 -3.40 -5.22 -9.89
CA THR A 58 -4.03 -6.34 -9.17
C THR A 58 -5.52 -6.45 -9.49
N ARG A 59 -5.98 -7.66 -9.84
CA ARG A 59 -7.36 -7.87 -10.31
C ARG A 59 -8.40 -7.80 -9.19
N ASP A 60 -7.96 -7.86 -7.94
CA ASP A 60 -8.78 -7.73 -6.73
C ASP A 60 -9.11 -6.28 -6.37
N LEU A 61 -8.42 -5.28 -6.96
CA LEU A 61 -8.64 -3.86 -6.68
C LEU A 61 -10.12 -3.45 -6.76
N VAL A 62 -10.75 -3.75 -7.90
CA VAL A 62 -12.15 -3.35 -8.17
C VAL A 62 -13.12 -4.17 -7.33
N PRO A 63 -13.04 -5.52 -7.25
CA PRO A 63 -13.86 -6.31 -6.34
C PRO A 63 -13.80 -5.82 -4.89
N MET A 64 -12.59 -5.62 -4.35
CA MET A 64 -12.36 -5.15 -2.99
C MET A 64 -13.01 -3.79 -2.76
N LEU A 65 -12.68 -2.79 -3.57
CA LEU A 65 -13.24 -1.44 -3.39
C LEU A 65 -14.74 -1.39 -3.62
N SER A 66 -15.29 -2.22 -4.51
CA SER A 66 -16.74 -2.31 -4.73
C SER A 66 -17.47 -2.78 -3.47
N GLU A 67 -16.88 -3.68 -2.69
CA GLU A 67 -17.45 -4.14 -1.42
C GLU A 67 -17.24 -3.13 -0.28
N LEU A 68 -16.08 -2.48 -0.23
CA LEU A 68 -15.70 -1.62 0.89
C LEU A 68 -16.22 -0.19 0.78
N LEU A 69 -16.26 0.41 -0.42
CA LEU A 69 -16.66 1.81 -0.60
C LEU A 69 -18.06 2.16 -0.05
N PRO A 70 -19.10 1.31 -0.18
CA PRO A 70 -20.42 1.59 0.41
C PRO A 70 -20.39 1.83 1.92
N ILE A 71 -19.50 1.16 2.65
CA ILE A 71 -19.34 1.36 4.11
C ILE A 71 -18.30 2.43 4.46
N ALA A 72 -17.30 2.64 3.60
CA ALA A 72 -16.20 3.58 3.83
C ALA A 72 -16.62 5.04 3.60
N ILE A 73 -17.37 5.31 2.53
CA ILE A 73 -17.74 6.68 2.12
C ILE A 73 -18.54 7.44 3.18
N PRO A 74 -19.60 6.87 3.79
CA PRO A 74 -20.36 7.57 4.83
C PRO A 74 -19.53 7.90 6.08
N ARG A 75 -18.39 7.20 6.27
CA ARG A 75 -17.45 7.40 7.37
C ARG A 75 -16.26 8.28 7.00
N GLY A 76 -16.18 8.74 5.75
CA GLY A 76 -15.08 9.56 5.25
C GLY A 76 -13.75 8.83 5.12
N VAL A 77 -13.74 7.50 5.03
CA VAL A 77 -12.51 6.70 4.95
C VAL A 77 -11.86 6.86 3.57
N LYS A 78 -10.56 7.14 3.56
CA LYS A 78 -9.73 7.21 2.34
C LYS A 78 -8.87 5.96 2.18
N PHE A 79 -8.46 5.66 0.94
CA PHE A 79 -7.65 4.48 0.60
C PHE A 79 -6.31 4.88 -0.01
N ILE A 80 -5.23 4.18 0.35
CA ILE A 80 -3.89 4.35 -0.22
C ILE A 80 -3.36 2.96 -0.57
N LEU A 81 -3.24 2.66 -1.87
CA LEU A 81 -3.02 1.30 -2.36
C LEU A 81 -1.93 1.28 -3.42
N ASN A 82 -0.98 0.36 -3.31
CA ASN A 82 -0.03 0.06 -4.40
C ASN A 82 -0.57 -0.99 -5.41
N ALA A 83 -1.89 -1.22 -5.39
CA ALA A 83 -2.60 -2.11 -6.31
C ALA A 83 -2.43 -1.76 -7.81
N GLY A 84 -1.91 -0.57 -8.13
CA GLY A 84 -1.56 -0.19 -9.49
C GLY A 84 -0.46 -1.04 -10.11
N GLY A 85 0.40 -1.65 -9.28
CA GLY A 85 1.42 -2.58 -9.72
C GLY A 85 2.32 -1.99 -10.80
N LEU A 86 2.46 -2.70 -11.92
CA LEU A 86 3.25 -2.30 -13.07
C LEU A 86 2.48 -1.43 -14.08
N ASN A 87 1.18 -1.15 -13.83
CA ASN A 87 0.37 -0.29 -14.69
C ASN A 87 -0.67 0.54 -13.89
N PRO A 88 -0.22 1.51 -13.07
CA PRO A 88 -1.12 2.32 -12.24
C PRO A 88 -2.16 3.12 -13.04
N MET A 89 -1.83 3.50 -14.28
CA MET A 89 -2.76 4.22 -15.15
C MET A 89 -3.92 3.33 -15.63
N ALA A 90 -3.65 2.09 -16.04
CA ALA A 90 -4.75 1.17 -16.38
C ALA A 90 -5.60 0.83 -15.16
N ALA A 91 -4.98 0.66 -13.97
CA ALA A 91 -5.70 0.46 -12.72
C ALA A 91 -6.69 1.62 -12.44
N ARG A 92 -6.25 2.86 -12.68
CA ARG A 92 -7.10 4.06 -12.60
C ARG A 92 -8.29 3.98 -13.54
N GLU A 93 -8.09 3.65 -14.81
CA GLU A 93 -9.18 3.59 -15.79
C GLU A 93 -10.26 2.57 -15.42
N VAL A 94 -9.85 1.38 -14.98
CA VAL A 94 -10.80 0.35 -14.56
C VAL A 94 -11.52 0.75 -13.29
N LEU A 95 -10.81 1.36 -12.33
CA LEU A 95 -11.43 1.90 -11.12
C LEU A 95 -12.45 3.01 -11.43
N LEU A 96 -12.08 3.99 -12.27
CA LEU A 96 -13.00 5.08 -12.65
C LEU A 96 -14.24 4.54 -13.37
N THR A 97 -14.07 3.52 -14.22
CA THR A 97 -15.18 2.84 -14.88
C THR A 97 -16.11 2.18 -13.86
N ALA A 98 -15.56 1.51 -12.84
CA ALA A 98 -16.34 0.90 -11.77
C ALA A 98 -17.07 1.97 -10.92
N LEU A 99 -16.37 3.03 -10.49
CA LEU A 99 -16.95 4.13 -9.72
C LEU A 99 -18.14 4.78 -10.46
N LYS A 100 -18.00 4.99 -11.78
CA LYS A 100 -19.09 5.51 -12.62
C LYS A 100 -20.31 4.61 -12.61
N LYS A 101 -20.13 3.28 -12.65
CA LYS A 101 -21.24 2.31 -12.57
C LYS A 101 -21.96 2.37 -11.22
N PHE A 102 -21.24 2.66 -10.13
CA PHE A 102 -21.83 2.83 -8.80
C PHE A 102 -22.41 4.23 -8.55
N GLY A 103 -22.31 5.16 -9.52
CA GLY A 103 -22.73 6.55 -9.34
C GLY A 103 -21.87 7.34 -8.34
N LEU A 104 -20.67 6.86 -8.03
CA LEU A 104 -19.77 7.48 -7.05
C LEU A 104 -18.84 8.48 -7.73
N LYS A 105 -18.72 9.67 -7.14
CA LYS A 105 -17.80 10.73 -7.59
C LYS A 105 -16.64 10.87 -6.59
N LEU A 106 -15.64 10.01 -6.71
CA LEU A 106 -14.42 10.07 -5.90
C LEU A 106 -13.24 10.58 -6.71
N LYS A 107 -12.40 11.40 -6.09
CA LYS A 107 -11.11 11.81 -6.66
C LYS A 107 -10.10 10.68 -6.48
N VAL A 108 -9.49 10.24 -7.57
CA VAL A 108 -8.43 9.23 -7.59
C VAL A 108 -7.10 9.90 -7.95
N GLY A 109 -6.15 9.91 -7.02
CA GLY A 109 -4.77 10.33 -7.27
C GLY A 109 -3.94 9.14 -7.74
N VAL A 110 -3.05 9.35 -8.71
CA VAL A 110 -2.15 8.30 -9.20
C VAL A 110 -0.72 8.76 -9.06
N VAL A 111 0.09 7.95 -8.38
CA VAL A 111 1.54 8.15 -8.26
C VAL A 111 2.26 7.28 -9.29
N LEU A 112 3.18 7.89 -10.02
CA LEU A 112 3.98 7.30 -11.08
C LEU A 112 5.47 7.62 -10.82
N GLY A 113 6.36 6.98 -11.59
CA GLY A 113 7.80 7.22 -11.55
C GLY A 113 8.60 6.08 -10.93
N ASP A 114 7.92 5.02 -10.48
CA ASP A 114 8.55 3.79 -9.99
C ASP A 114 9.11 2.95 -11.15
N ALA A 115 8.46 2.92 -12.31
CA ALA A 115 8.94 2.17 -13.46
C ALA A 115 10.23 2.79 -14.06
N VAL A 116 11.36 2.07 -13.90
CA VAL A 116 12.69 2.53 -14.33
C VAL A 116 13.33 1.64 -15.39
N HIS A 117 12.61 0.65 -15.92
CA HIS A 117 13.14 -0.30 -16.91
C HIS A 117 13.74 0.39 -18.16
N GLU A 118 13.03 1.37 -18.71
CA GLU A 118 13.49 2.13 -19.88
C GLU A 118 14.66 3.09 -19.57
N ARG A 119 14.93 3.33 -18.28
CA ARG A 119 15.97 4.24 -17.80
C ARG A 119 17.24 3.53 -17.36
N LEU A 120 17.30 2.20 -17.47
CA LEU A 120 18.46 1.43 -16.99
C LEU A 120 19.76 1.86 -17.70
N ASP A 121 19.71 2.06 -19.02
CA ASP A 121 20.91 2.44 -19.79
C ASP A 121 21.35 3.88 -19.46
N GLU A 122 20.39 4.79 -19.23
CA GLU A 122 20.64 6.16 -18.72
C GLU A 122 21.32 6.12 -17.35
N LEU A 123 20.81 5.29 -16.43
CA LEU A 123 21.35 5.15 -15.07
C LEU A 123 22.77 4.56 -15.09
N GLN A 124 23.03 3.56 -15.94
CA GLN A 124 24.38 3.02 -16.11
C GLN A 124 25.35 4.06 -16.68
N ALA A 125 24.92 4.84 -17.68
CA ALA A 125 25.72 5.92 -18.24
C ALA A 125 26.01 7.03 -17.21
N ALA A 126 25.11 7.25 -16.25
CA ALA A 126 25.30 8.15 -15.11
C ALA A 126 26.20 7.57 -13.99
N GLY A 127 26.73 6.35 -14.15
CA GLY A 127 27.65 5.72 -13.21
C GLY A 127 26.96 4.89 -12.11
N VAL A 128 25.65 4.66 -12.19
CA VAL A 128 24.97 3.74 -11.27
C VAL A 128 25.38 2.31 -11.61
N SER A 129 25.98 1.61 -10.64
CA SER A 129 26.53 0.27 -10.85
C SER A 129 25.46 -0.72 -11.34
N LEU A 130 24.27 -0.70 -10.73
CA LEU A 130 23.19 -1.68 -10.92
C LEU A 130 23.67 -3.14 -10.80
N ALA A 131 24.83 -3.39 -10.20
CA ALA A 131 25.34 -4.72 -9.99
C ALA A 131 24.44 -5.49 -9.02
N HIS A 132 24.35 -6.80 -9.24
CA HIS A 132 23.64 -7.70 -8.36
C HIS A 132 24.20 -7.58 -6.94
N MET A 133 23.35 -7.36 -5.94
CA MET A 133 23.78 -7.07 -4.56
C MET A 133 24.58 -8.22 -3.93
N ASP A 134 24.21 -9.48 -4.21
CA ASP A 134 24.89 -10.63 -3.63
C ASP A 134 26.15 -11.08 -4.40
N THR A 135 26.16 -11.01 -5.73
CA THR A 135 27.24 -11.57 -6.56
C THR A 135 28.19 -10.53 -7.13
N GLY A 136 27.79 -9.25 -7.13
CA GLY A 136 28.52 -8.18 -7.79
C GLY A 136 28.49 -8.25 -9.32
N GLU A 137 27.74 -9.19 -9.91
CA GLU A 137 27.64 -9.31 -11.36
C GLU A 137 26.99 -8.08 -11.99
N ASN A 138 27.55 -7.61 -13.09
CA ASN A 138 27.02 -6.46 -13.81
C ASN A 138 25.66 -6.79 -14.45
N ILE A 139 24.69 -5.88 -14.34
CA ILE A 139 23.36 -5.99 -14.97
C ILE A 139 23.40 -6.30 -16.46
N ALA A 140 24.49 -5.93 -17.17
CA ALA A 140 24.72 -6.26 -18.57
C ALA A 140 24.60 -7.78 -18.86
N ALA A 141 24.94 -8.64 -17.90
CA ALA A 141 24.83 -10.10 -18.03
C ALA A 141 23.37 -10.60 -18.13
N ILE A 142 22.40 -9.78 -17.68
CA ILE A 142 20.97 -10.09 -17.70
C ILE A 142 20.13 -9.06 -18.46
N ARG A 143 20.72 -8.00 -19.00
CA ARG A 143 20.00 -6.84 -19.59
C ARG A 143 18.91 -7.22 -20.59
N GLN A 144 19.19 -8.20 -21.47
CA GLN A 144 18.26 -8.70 -22.50
C GLN A 144 17.16 -9.62 -21.93
N ARG A 145 17.31 -10.10 -20.70
CA ARG A 145 16.37 -10.98 -19.99
C ARG A 145 15.57 -10.23 -18.91
N LEU A 146 15.87 -8.96 -18.65
CA LEU A 146 15.14 -8.16 -17.70
C LEU A 146 13.70 -7.93 -18.18
N VAL A 147 12.74 -8.24 -17.32
CA VAL A 147 11.32 -8.18 -17.65
C VAL A 147 10.64 -6.92 -17.13
N PHE A 148 11.11 -6.37 -16.01
CA PHE A 148 10.71 -5.09 -15.44
C PHE A 148 11.83 -4.57 -14.53
N ALA A 149 11.77 -3.30 -14.16
CA ALA A 149 12.60 -2.71 -13.11
C ALA A 149 11.80 -1.60 -12.44
N SER A 150 11.76 -1.63 -11.10
CA SER A 150 10.96 -0.70 -10.30
C SER A 150 11.80 -0.10 -9.18
N ALA A 151 11.71 1.21 -8.99
CA ALA A 151 12.23 1.91 -7.84
C ALA A 151 11.16 1.95 -6.73
N TYR A 152 11.59 1.82 -5.48
CA TYR A 152 10.70 1.97 -4.33
C TYR A 152 10.61 3.46 -4.01
N LEU A 153 9.51 4.10 -4.41
CA LEU A 153 9.26 5.50 -4.07
C LEU A 153 8.93 5.67 -2.57
N GLY A 154 9.18 6.86 -2.01
CA GLY A 154 8.83 7.21 -0.63
C GLY A 154 7.44 7.83 -0.50
N ALA A 155 7.14 8.38 0.69
CA ALA A 155 5.81 8.91 1.03
C ALA A 155 5.46 10.24 0.35
N ARG A 156 6.45 11.05 -0.07
CA ARG A 156 6.23 12.40 -0.65
C ARG A 156 5.16 12.44 -1.76
N PRO A 157 5.27 11.66 -2.86
CA PRO A 157 4.27 11.71 -3.92
C PRO A 157 2.88 11.22 -3.46
N LEU A 158 2.80 10.35 -2.45
CA LEU A 158 1.54 9.93 -1.86
C LEU A 158 0.89 11.08 -1.07
N VAL A 159 1.69 11.84 -0.31
CA VAL A 159 1.24 13.06 0.40
C VAL A 159 0.75 14.11 -0.60
N GLU A 160 1.48 14.34 -1.69
CA GLU A 160 1.04 15.28 -2.74
C GLU A 160 -0.32 14.89 -3.34
N ALA A 161 -0.57 13.59 -3.55
CA ALA A 161 -1.87 13.10 -3.99
C ALA A 161 -2.99 13.34 -2.96
N LEU A 162 -2.69 13.15 -1.66
CA LEU A 162 -3.62 13.43 -0.56
C LEU A 162 -3.91 14.94 -0.44
N ASP A 163 -2.90 15.79 -0.56
CA ASP A 163 -3.03 17.25 -0.57
C ASP A 163 -3.88 17.75 -1.75
N GLY A 164 -3.82 17.06 -2.89
CA GLY A 164 -4.73 17.24 -4.02
C GLY A 164 -6.19 16.85 -3.76
N GLY A 165 -6.49 16.32 -2.57
CA GLY A 165 -7.82 15.89 -2.13
C GLY A 165 -8.22 14.52 -2.66
N ALA A 166 -7.26 13.62 -2.94
CA ALA A 166 -7.58 12.26 -3.34
C ALA A 166 -8.34 11.52 -2.22
N HIS A 167 -9.40 10.82 -2.60
CA HIS A 167 -10.11 9.88 -1.72
C HIS A 167 -9.47 8.48 -1.82
N ILE A 168 -8.90 8.19 -2.99
CA ILE A 168 -8.16 6.96 -3.29
C ILE A 168 -6.84 7.37 -3.92
N VAL A 169 -5.73 6.96 -3.33
CA VAL A 169 -4.39 7.08 -3.92
C VAL A 169 -4.01 5.71 -4.46
N LEU A 170 -3.72 5.64 -5.75
CA LEU A 170 -3.20 4.45 -6.43
C LEU A 170 -1.74 4.68 -6.81
N THR A 171 -0.89 3.70 -6.56
CA THR A 171 0.52 3.76 -6.91
C THR A 171 1.02 2.42 -7.48
N GLY A 172 2.20 2.46 -8.09
CA GLY A 172 3.03 1.28 -8.35
C GLY A 172 3.92 0.96 -7.16
N ARG A 173 5.20 0.65 -7.38
CA ARG A 173 6.14 0.30 -6.30
C ARG A 173 6.47 1.50 -5.42
N VAL A 174 6.25 1.35 -4.13
CA VAL A 174 6.68 2.25 -3.05
C VAL A 174 7.33 1.40 -1.96
N ALA A 175 8.05 2.02 -1.03
CA ALA A 175 8.30 1.36 0.25
C ALA A 175 6.95 1.11 0.95
N ASP A 176 6.75 -0.09 1.48
CA ASP A 176 5.42 -0.54 1.95
C ASP A 176 4.93 0.35 3.11
N ALA A 177 5.79 0.59 4.11
CA ALA A 177 5.58 1.55 5.18
C ALA A 177 5.29 3.00 4.70
N ALA A 178 5.68 3.40 3.48
CA ALA A 178 5.36 4.73 2.95
C ALA A 178 3.86 4.94 2.72
N LEU A 179 3.10 3.87 2.44
CA LEU A 179 1.65 3.90 2.32
C LEU A 179 0.99 4.38 3.62
N PHE A 180 1.58 4.02 4.75
CA PHE A 180 1.11 4.35 6.11
C PHE A 180 1.69 5.66 6.62
N LEU A 181 2.94 5.97 6.28
CA LEU A 181 3.57 7.24 6.64
C LEU A 181 2.89 8.44 5.96
N ALA A 182 2.46 8.30 4.70
CA ALA A 182 1.82 9.37 3.95
C ALA A 182 0.62 10.03 4.67
N PRO A 183 -0.40 9.29 5.16
CA PRO A 183 -1.51 9.90 5.88
C PRO A 183 -1.09 10.49 7.23
N MET A 184 -0.04 9.97 7.89
CA MET A 184 0.50 10.58 9.11
C MET A 184 1.10 11.96 8.82
N ILE A 185 1.93 12.08 7.77
CA ILE A 185 2.53 13.35 7.38
C ILE A 185 1.44 14.35 6.95
N HIS A 186 0.51 13.91 6.09
CA HIS A 186 -0.58 14.74 5.59
C HIS A 186 -1.46 15.29 6.71
N GLU A 187 -1.90 14.43 7.64
CA GLU A 187 -2.80 14.85 8.70
C GLU A 187 -2.08 15.56 9.84
N LEU A 188 -0.91 15.10 10.26
CA LEU A 188 -0.22 15.64 11.43
C LEU A 188 0.71 16.81 11.09
N GLY A 189 0.86 17.15 9.81
CA GLY A 189 1.67 18.29 9.37
C GLY A 189 3.16 18.13 9.67
N TRP A 190 3.64 16.89 9.77
CA TRP A 190 5.05 16.61 10.05
C TRP A 190 5.96 17.15 8.95
N ARG A 191 7.08 17.73 9.35
CA ARG A 191 8.05 18.31 8.42
C ARG A 191 8.94 17.22 7.82
N TRP A 192 9.36 17.42 6.57
CA TRP A 192 10.19 16.47 5.83
C TRP A 192 11.64 16.36 6.31
N ASP A 193 12.04 17.22 7.24
CA ASP A 193 13.33 17.23 7.92
C ASP A 193 13.20 17.01 9.43
N ASP A 194 12.00 16.62 9.90
CA ASP A 194 11.77 16.11 11.26
C ASP A 194 12.03 14.60 11.27
N TRP A 195 13.30 14.22 11.29
CA TRP A 195 13.73 12.83 11.15
C TRP A 195 13.21 11.93 12.27
N ASP A 196 13.00 12.46 13.48
CA ASP A 196 12.47 11.69 14.60
C ASP A 196 11.02 11.28 14.34
N ARG A 197 10.17 12.23 13.91
CA ARG A 197 8.78 11.92 13.55
C ARG A 197 8.67 11.01 12.34
N LEU A 198 9.49 11.24 11.32
CA LEU A 198 9.53 10.38 10.13
C LEU A 198 9.96 8.95 10.49
N ALA A 199 10.98 8.78 11.33
CA ALA A 199 11.42 7.46 11.80
C ALA A 199 10.35 6.76 12.65
N GLN A 200 9.68 7.48 13.55
CA GLN A 200 8.56 6.94 14.33
C GLN A 200 7.42 6.48 13.42
N GLY A 201 7.02 7.31 12.45
CA GLY A 201 5.98 6.96 11.48
C GLY A 201 6.35 5.75 10.62
N MET A 202 7.62 5.60 10.24
CA MET A 202 8.12 4.41 9.55
C MET A 202 7.98 3.15 10.41
N VAL A 203 8.33 3.21 11.71
CA VAL A 203 8.14 2.08 12.63
C VAL A 203 6.66 1.71 12.74
N VAL A 204 5.76 2.70 12.88
CA VAL A 204 4.32 2.44 12.89
C VAL A 204 3.87 1.82 11.56
N GLY A 205 4.35 2.31 10.42
CA GLY A 205 4.05 1.75 9.10
C GLY A 205 4.43 0.27 8.99
N HIS A 206 5.62 -0.10 9.45
CA HIS A 206 6.06 -1.51 9.49
C HIS A 206 5.22 -2.39 10.42
N LEU A 207 4.59 -1.83 11.45
CA LEU A 207 3.64 -2.58 12.30
C LEU A 207 2.26 -2.73 11.66
N LEU A 208 1.93 -1.93 10.65
CA LEU A 208 0.63 -1.95 9.97
C LEU A 208 0.62 -2.72 8.64
N GLU A 209 1.78 -2.86 8.01
CA GLU A 209 1.94 -3.61 6.76
C GLU A 209 1.79 -5.13 6.97
N CYS A 210 1.77 -5.89 5.86
CA CYS A 210 1.71 -7.34 5.88
C CYS A 210 0.49 -7.95 6.61
N SER A 211 -0.69 -7.34 6.47
CA SER A 211 -1.96 -7.92 6.94
C SER A 211 -2.04 -8.05 8.47
N GLY A 212 -2.41 -9.21 9.00
CA GLY A 212 -2.62 -9.44 10.43
C GLY A 212 -1.35 -9.75 11.24
N GLN A 213 -0.14 -9.46 10.75
CA GLN A 213 1.09 -9.88 11.41
C GLN A 213 1.21 -9.36 12.85
N ALA A 214 1.02 -8.05 13.05
CA ALA A 214 1.11 -7.41 14.36
C ALA A 214 -0.08 -7.74 15.30
N THR A 215 -1.08 -8.47 14.81
CA THR A 215 -2.31 -8.82 15.51
C THR A 215 -2.50 -10.33 15.62
N GLY A 216 -1.41 -11.09 15.60
CA GLY A 216 -1.41 -12.54 15.86
C GLY A 216 -1.23 -13.43 14.63
N GLY A 217 -1.35 -12.89 13.41
CA GLY A 217 -1.24 -13.64 12.15
C GLY A 217 0.12 -14.29 11.89
N ASN A 218 1.17 -13.86 12.59
CA ASN A 218 2.51 -14.46 12.52
C ASN A 218 3.06 -14.84 13.90
N PHE A 219 2.19 -15.14 14.86
CA PHE A 219 2.62 -15.55 16.18
C PHE A 219 3.16 -17.00 16.12
N GLY A 220 4.49 -17.14 16.10
CA GLY A 220 5.18 -18.44 16.07
C GLY A 220 5.23 -19.19 17.40
N GLY A 221 4.63 -18.65 18.46
CA GLY A 221 4.55 -19.28 19.78
C GLY A 221 3.44 -20.34 19.87
N ASP A 222 2.70 -20.34 20.97
CA ASP A 222 1.53 -21.20 21.15
C ASP A 222 0.33 -20.71 20.33
N TRP A 223 0.46 -20.70 19.01
CA TRP A 223 -0.56 -20.18 18.09
C TRP A 223 -1.91 -20.90 18.20
N ARG A 224 -1.93 -22.11 18.75
CA ARG A 224 -3.15 -22.89 18.98
C ARG A 224 -4.01 -22.34 20.10
N SER A 225 -3.43 -21.60 21.05
CA SER A 225 -4.20 -20.93 22.10
C SER A 225 -4.71 -19.55 21.68
N MET A 226 -4.36 -19.06 20.48
CA MET A 226 -4.87 -17.79 19.99
C MET A 226 -6.38 -17.83 19.79
N PRO A 227 -7.14 -16.91 20.40
CA PRO A 227 -8.57 -16.80 20.17
C PRO A 227 -8.87 -16.49 18.71
N ASP A 228 -9.75 -17.30 18.12
CA ASP A 228 -10.34 -17.06 16.80
C ASP A 228 -9.35 -16.73 15.67
N LEU A 229 -8.32 -17.57 15.53
CA LEU A 229 -7.29 -17.44 14.51
C LEU A 229 -7.85 -17.36 13.07
N ALA A 230 -9.03 -17.92 12.81
CA ALA A 230 -9.67 -17.89 11.50
C ALA A 230 -10.18 -16.49 11.10
N HIS A 231 -10.38 -15.59 12.07
CA HIS A 231 -10.92 -14.24 11.86
C HIS A 231 -10.04 -13.15 12.47
N ILE A 232 -8.72 -13.25 12.25
CA ILE A 232 -7.74 -12.23 12.67
C ILE A 232 -8.14 -10.85 12.14
N GLY A 233 -8.08 -9.85 13.02
CA GLY A 233 -8.22 -8.45 12.66
C GLY A 233 -6.92 -7.88 12.09
N TYR A 234 -6.98 -6.95 11.16
CA TYR A 234 -5.79 -6.20 10.75
C TYR A 234 -5.46 -5.10 11.78
N PRO A 235 -4.17 -4.74 11.93
CA PRO A 235 -3.75 -3.74 12.88
C PRO A 235 -4.30 -2.36 12.52
N ILE A 236 -4.57 -1.56 13.55
CA ILE A 236 -4.99 -0.17 13.48
C ILE A 236 -4.05 0.64 14.36
N ALA A 237 -3.41 1.66 13.79
CA ALA A 237 -2.68 2.65 14.58
C ALA A 237 -3.55 3.89 14.79
N GLU A 238 -3.61 4.37 16.02
CA GLU A 238 -3.91 5.76 16.31
C GLU A 238 -2.59 6.48 16.59
N VAL A 239 -2.28 7.50 15.80
CA VAL A 239 -1.01 8.24 15.87
C VAL A 239 -1.30 9.69 16.18
N TRP A 240 -0.63 10.23 17.20
CA TRP A 240 -0.75 11.65 17.58
C TRP A 240 0.34 12.49 16.93
N GLU A 241 0.14 13.81 16.89
CA GLU A 241 1.13 14.79 16.40
C GLU A 241 2.52 14.64 17.04
N SER A 242 2.58 14.14 18.29
CA SER A 242 3.81 13.82 19.02
C SER A 242 4.53 12.56 18.54
N GLY A 243 4.02 11.83 17.55
CA GLY A 243 4.56 10.54 17.11
C GLY A 243 4.28 9.38 18.07
N GLU A 244 3.64 9.64 19.22
CA GLU A 244 3.07 8.58 20.06
C GLU A 244 2.03 7.80 19.25
N ALA A 245 1.99 6.48 19.42
CA ALA A 245 1.08 5.62 18.69
C ALA A 245 0.54 4.49 19.58
N VAL A 246 -0.73 4.16 19.39
CA VAL A 246 -1.35 2.96 19.96
C VAL A 246 -1.73 2.01 18.83
N ILE A 247 -1.19 0.80 18.87
CA ILE A 247 -1.55 -0.28 17.96
C ILE A 247 -2.70 -1.09 18.58
N SER A 248 -3.73 -1.31 17.80
CA SER A 248 -4.96 -2.01 18.19
C SER A 248 -5.52 -2.78 17.00
N LYS A 249 -6.73 -3.31 17.12
CA LYS A 249 -7.47 -3.96 16.04
C LYS A 249 -8.97 -3.75 16.20
N ALA A 250 -9.73 -4.04 15.16
CA ALA A 250 -11.19 -3.92 15.21
C ALA A 250 -11.79 -4.83 16.32
N PRO A 251 -12.73 -4.31 17.15
CA PRO A 251 -13.45 -5.11 18.13
C PRO A 251 -14.13 -6.35 17.51
N GLY A 252 -14.14 -7.46 18.27
CA GLY A 252 -14.77 -8.71 17.83
C GLY A 252 -14.01 -9.42 16.69
N THR A 253 -12.70 -9.18 16.57
CA THR A 253 -11.80 -9.95 15.70
C THR A 253 -10.84 -10.78 16.54
N GLY A 254 -10.36 -11.90 15.98
CA GLY A 254 -9.40 -12.79 16.62
C GLY A 254 -7.98 -12.23 16.66
N GLY A 255 -7.06 -13.04 17.22
CA GLY A 255 -5.68 -12.65 17.50
C GLY A 255 -5.49 -11.81 18.76
#